data_AF-A0A3D3HQJ1-F1
#
_entry.id   AF-A0A3D3HQJ1-F1
#
_cell.length_a   1.000
_cell.length_b   1.000
_cell.length_c   1.000
_cell.angle_alpha   90.00
_cell.angle_beta   90.00
_cell.angle_gamma   90.00
#
_symmetry.space_group_name_H-M   'P 1'
#
loop_
_entity.id
_entity.type
_entity.pdbx_description
1 polymer ?
#
loop_
_entity_poly.entity_id
_entity_poly.type
_entity_poly.pdbx_seq_one_letter_code
_entity_poly.pdbx_strand_id
1 'polypeptide(L)'
;MYEDYSHQSVPSKKYRELIGTAVCVFNSNNGFIIENILRIDNDKTYNWFELTDRTSGRLSKPIKETITKASNDSIANLFEELVEIRNRIIHSFRITATEAMSSDNDDQILATKHKNSGTQEIITEEYIMNFIRKNDELSSKLYSFRGY
;
A
#
# COMPACT_ATOMS: atom_id res chain seq x y z
N MET A 1 -5.68 17.95 -17.76
CA MET A 1 -7.09 18.09 -18.21
C MET A 1 -8.00 18.21 -16.98
N TYR A 2 -9.18 18.83 -17.10
CA TYR A 2 -10.19 18.82 -16.02
C TYR A 2 -11.20 17.72 -16.28
N GLU A 3 -11.65 17.07 -15.22
CA GLU A 3 -12.74 16.11 -15.30
C GLU A 3 -14.05 16.82 -14.94
N ASP A 4 -15.18 16.34 -15.44
CA ASP A 4 -16.50 16.97 -15.19
C ASP A 4 -16.86 17.03 -13.70
N TYR A 5 -16.17 16.26 -12.85
CA TYR A 5 -16.35 16.19 -11.41
C TYR A 5 -15.27 16.94 -10.60
N SER A 6 -14.27 17.56 -11.24
CA SER A 6 -13.19 18.25 -10.52
C SER A 6 -12.50 19.33 -11.38
N HIS A 7 -12.36 20.52 -10.79
CA HIS A 7 -11.58 21.63 -11.35
C HIS A 7 -10.09 21.57 -10.99
N GLN A 8 -9.62 20.51 -10.33
CA GLN A 8 -8.19 20.30 -10.09
C GLN A 8 -7.58 19.54 -11.28
N SER A 9 -6.37 19.89 -11.71
CA SER A 9 -5.66 19.14 -12.76
C SER A 9 -5.35 17.72 -12.28
N VAL A 10 -5.85 16.70 -12.95
CA VAL A 10 -5.62 15.30 -12.56
C VAL A 10 -4.88 14.52 -13.65
N PRO A 11 -4.18 13.42 -13.28
CA PRO A 11 -3.63 12.47 -14.26
C PRO A 11 -4.69 11.86 -15.16
N SER A 12 -4.24 11.19 -16.22
CA SER A 12 -5.15 10.42 -17.08
C SER A 12 -5.98 9.41 -16.29
N LYS A 13 -7.11 9.02 -16.89
CA LYS A 13 -8.01 8.01 -16.32
C LYS A 13 -7.28 6.71 -15.94
N LYS A 14 -6.40 6.22 -16.82
CA LYS A 14 -5.64 4.98 -16.60
C LYS A 14 -4.72 5.09 -15.40
N TYR A 15 -3.95 6.17 -15.30
CA TYR A 15 -3.03 6.37 -14.18
C TYR A 15 -3.78 6.49 -12.84
N ARG A 16 -4.93 7.20 -12.83
CA ARG A 16 -5.81 7.26 -11.66
C ARG A 16 -6.41 5.91 -11.28
N GLU A 17 -6.81 5.11 -12.26
CA GLU A 17 -7.33 3.75 -12.04
C GLU A 17 -6.28 2.85 -11.38
N LEU A 18 -5.02 2.95 -11.81
CA LEU A 18 -3.92 2.23 -11.16
C LEU A 18 -3.72 2.66 -9.70
N ILE A 19 -3.74 3.96 -9.42
CA ILE A 19 -3.66 4.47 -8.03
C ILE A 19 -4.84 3.96 -7.20
N GLY A 20 -6.06 4.03 -7.74
CA GLY A 20 -7.26 3.55 -7.07
C GLY A 20 -7.16 2.06 -6.76
N THR A 21 -6.69 1.26 -7.73
CA THR A 21 -6.45 -0.17 -7.56
C THR A 21 -5.41 -0.44 -6.48
N ALA A 22 -4.28 0.28 -6.48
CA ALA A 22 -3.24 0.19 -5.46
C ALA A 22 -3.79 0.43 -4.04
N VAL A 23 -4.63 1.45 -3.85
CA VAL A 23 -5.28 1.70 -2.56
C VAL A 23 -6.23 0.56 -2.17
N CYS A 24 -7.03 0.05 -3.12
CA CYS A 24 -7.97 -1.03 -2.86
C CYS A 24 -7.28 -2.33 -2.43
N VAL A 25 -6.24 -2.77 -3.16
CA VAL A 25 -5.53 -4.02 -2.84
C VAL A 25 -4.80 -3.94 -1.49
N PHE A 26 -4.22 -2.77 -1.17
CA PHE A 26 -3.59 -2.57 0.12
C PHE A 26 -4.61 -2.61 1.27
N ASN A 27 -5.76 -1.95 1.11
CA ASN A 27 -6.81 -1.97 2.13
C ASN A 27 -7.36 -3.39 2.36
N SER A 28 -7.53 -4.17 1.27
CA SER A 28 -7.92 -5.57 1.36
C SER A 28 -6.91 -6.40 2.17
N ASN A 29 -5.61 -6.24 1.89
CA ASN A 29 -4.56 -6.93 2.64
C ASN A 29 -4.45 -6.47 4.10
N ASN A 30 -4.66 -5.18 4.38
CA ASN A 30 -4.68 -4.67 5.75
C ASN A 30 -5.80 -5.34 6.57
N GLY A 31 -7.00 -5.47 6.00
CA GLY A 31 -8.09 -6.23 6.62
C GLY A 31 -7.75 -7.72 6.78
N PHE A 32 -7.16 -8.34 5.75
CA PHE A 32 -6.83 -9.76 5.78
C PHE A 32 -5.73 -10.10 6.81
N ILE A 33 -4.79 -9.19 7.05
CA ILE A 33 -3.82 -9.29 8.14
C ILE A 33 -4.53 -9.31 9.49
N ILE A 34 -5.49 -8.40 9.72
CA ILE A 34 -6.26 -8.33 10.95
C ILE A 34 -7.01 -9.64 11.19
N GLU A 35 -7.63 -10.22 10.16
CA GLU A 35 -8.26 -11.54 10.27
C GLU A 35 -7.29 -12.64 10.70
N ASN A 36 -6.07 -12.67 10.13
CA ASN A 36 -5.07 -13.67 10.48
C ASN A 36 -4.54 -13.49 11.90
N ILE A 37 -4.35 -12.25 12.37
CA ILE A 37 -4.00 -11.94 13.76
C ILE A 37 -5.07 -12.50 14.70
N LEU A 38 -6.34 -12.14 14.47
CA LEU A 38 -7.46 -12.55 15.32
C LEU A 38 -7.67 -14.07 15.33
N ARG A 39 -7.35 -14.75 14.22
CA ARG A 39 -7.47 -16.22 14.13
C ARG A 39 -6.45 -16.94 15.02
N ILE A 40 -5.21 -16.46 15.09
CA ILE A 40 -4.12 -17.15 15.78
C ILE A 40 -3.92 -16.65 17.23
N ASP A 41 -4.50 -15.51 17.59
CA ASP A 41 -4.47 -14.95 18.94
C ASP A 41 -5.41 -15.70 19.91
N ASN A 42 -4.95 -16.86 20.36
CA ASN A 42 -5.70 -17.73 21.29
C ASN A 42 -5.98 -17.06 22.64
N ASP A 43 -5.10 -16.15 23.08
CA ASP A 43 -5.19 -15.46 24.37
C ASP A 43 -6.19 -14.28 24.34
N LYS A 44 -6.75 -13.96 23.17
CA LYS A 44 -7.67 -12.82 22.94
C LYS A 44 -7.08 -11.50 23.42
N THR A 45 -5.78 -11.34 23.21
CA THR A 45 -5.04 -10.10 23.50
C THR A 45 -5.53 -8.96 22.62
N TYR A 46 -5.94 -9.27 21.39
CA TYR A 46 -6.37 -8.35 20.37
C TYR A 46 -7.86 -8.54 20.04
N ASN A 47 -8.51 -7.44 19.68
CA ASN A 47 -9.87 -7.46 19.16
C ASN A 47 -9.97 -6.65 17.86
N TRP A 48 -11.01 -6.94 17.08
CA TRP A 48 -11.18 -6.34 15.75
C TRP A 48 -11.27 -4.82 15.80
N PHE A 49 -12.06 -4.24 16.71
CA PHE A 49 -12.25 -2.79 16.82
C PHE A 49 -10.92 -2.07 17.05
N GLU A 50 -10.13 -2.54 18.02
CA GLU A 50 -8.82 -1.96 18.33
C GLU A 50 -7.84 -2.08 17.15
N LEU A 51 -7.82 -3.23 16.47
CA LEU A 51 -6.93 -3.45 15.34
C LEU A 51 -7.32 -2.58 14.13
N THR A 52 -8.62 -2.38 13.89
CA THR A 52 -9.09 -1.53 12.78
C THR A 52 -8.91 -0.05 13.03
N ASP A 53 -8.91 0.40 14.29
CA ASP A 53 -8.64 1.80 14.65
C ASP A 53 -7.16 2.19 14.47
N ARG A 54 -6.26 1.20 14.39
CA ARG A 54 -4.83 1.44 14.18
C ARG A 54 -4.55 1.83 12.73
N THR A 55 -3.67 2.82 12.56
CA THR A 55 -3.02 3.00 11.25
C THR A 55 -2.20 1.76 10.90
N SER A 56 -2.11 1.41 9.61
CA SER A 56 -1.42 0.19 9.16
C SER A 56 -0.02 0.01 9.76
N GLY A 57 0.78 1.07 9.87
CA GLY A 57 2.12 1.00 10.48
C GLY A 57 2.13 0.60 11.97
N ARG A 58 1.01 0.75 12.68
CA ARG A 58 0.82 0.34 14.08
C ARG A 58 0.36 -1.13 14.22
N LEU A 59 0.18 -1.84 13.12
CA LEU A 59 -0.05 -3.30 13.12
C LEU A 59 1.24 -4.12 13.22
N SER A 60 2.41 -3.49 13.09
CA SER A 60 3.72 -4.15 13.22
C SER A 60 3.88 -4.95 14.51
N LYS A 61 3.48 -4.38 15.66
CA LYS A 61 3.52 -5.08 16.95
C LYS A 61 2.56 -6.29 17.00
N PRO A 62 1.25 -6.15 16.70
CA PRO A 62 0.34 -7.30 16.60
C PRO A 62 0.84 -8.42 15.68
N ILE A 63 1.35 -8.07 14.50
CA ILE A 63 1.90 -9.06 13.54
C ILE A 63 3.06 -9.83 14.17
N LYS A 64 4.00 -9.12 14.82
CA LYS A 64 5.16 -9.73 15.48
C LYS A 64 4.77 -10.69 16.60
N GLU A 65 3.80 -10.29 17.43
CA GLU A 65 3.34 -11.08 18.57
C GLU A 65 2.48 -12.29 18.19
N THR A 66 1.95 -12.32 16.96
CA THR A 66 1.02 -13.37 16.48
C THR A 66 1.57 -14.12 15.27
N ILE A 67 1.41 -13.57 14.06
CA ILE A 67 1.78 -14.21 12.78
C ILE A 67 3.26 -14.59 12.75
N THR A 68 4.16 -13.65 13.09
CA THR A 68 5.60 -13.91 13.08
C THR A 68 5.99 -14.97 14.09
N LYS A 69 5.47 -14.87 15.32
CA LYS A 69 5.72 -15.87 16.38
C LYS A 69 5.26 -17.28 15.97
N ALA A 70 4.19 -17.38 15.19
CA ALA A 70 3.66 -18.64 14.66
C ALA A 70 4.31 -19.10 13.34
N SER A 71 5.13 -18.26 12.70
CA SER A 71 5.75 -18.56 11.41
C SER A 71 7.17 -18.00 11.30
N ASN A 72 7.37 -16.94 10.53
CA ASN A 72 8.63 -16.26 10.29
C ASN A 72 8.41 -14.76 9.96
N ASP A 73 9.49 -14.04 9.69
CA ASP A 73 9.45 -12.60 9.45
C ASP A 73 8.98 -12.20 8.04
N SER A 74 8.74 -13.14 7.12
CA SER A 74 8.46 -12.83 5.70
C SER A 74 7.21 -11.98 5.53
N ILE A 75 6.11 -12.29 6.23
CA ILE A 75 4.86 -11.51 6.16
C ILE A 75 5.05 -10.14 6.79
N ALA A 76 5.72 -10.08 7.95
CA ALA A 76 5.97 -8.83 8.66
C ALA A 76 6.82 -7.87 7.83
N ASN A 77 7.94 -8.34 7.27
CA ASN A 77 8.85 -7.53 6.47
C ASN A 77 8.18 -7.01 5.19
N LEU A 78 7.43 -7.87 4.49
CA LEU A 78 6.73 -7.46 3.27
C LEU A 78 5.62 -6.44 3.58
N PHE A 79 4.89 -6.62 4.69
CA PHE A 79 3.89 -5.64 5.11
C PHE A 79 4.50 -4.30 5.52
N GLU A 80 5.62 -4.30 6.27
CA GLU A 80 6.35 -3.08 6.60
C GLU A 80 6.82 -2.34 5.33
N GLU A 81 7.36 -3.06 4.35
CA GLU A 81 7.73 -2.49 3.04
C GLU A 81 6.52 -1.86 2.32
N LEU A 82 5.40 -2.59 2.26
CA LEU A 82 4.17 -2.10 1.63
C LEU A 82 3.61 -0.86 2.34
N VAL A 83 3.67 -0.80 3.68
CA VAL A 83 3.27 0.40 4.43
C VAL A 83 4.11 1.62 4.01
N GLU A 84 5.42 1.45 3.86
CA GLU A 84 6.31 2.54 3.44
C GLU A 84 6.02 3.00 2.00
N ILE A 85 5.87 2.08 1.05
CA ILE A 85 5.52 2.39 -0.34
C ILE A 85 4.15 3.08 -0.40
N ARG A 86 3.15 2.56 0.32
CA ARG A 86 1.83 3.18 0.41
C ARG A 86 1.92 4.60 0.95
N ASN A 87 2.71 4.82 2.00
CA ASN A 87 2.92 6.15 2.55
C ASN A 87 3.54 7.09 1.52
N ARG A 88 4.46 6.61 0.67
CA ARG A 88 5.01 7.42 -0.43
C ARG A 88 3.96 7.81 -1.47
N ILE A 89 3.07 6.89 -1.84
CA ILE A 89 1.97 7.13 -2.78
C ILE A 89 0.98 8.14 -2.21
N ILE A 90 0.54 7.96 -0.96
CA ILE A 90 -0.47 8.83 -0.33
C ILE A 90 0.07 10.23 -0.02
N HIS A 91 1.36 10.34 0.35
CA HIS A 91 2.01 11.63 0.63
C HIS A 91 2.72 12.25 -0.58
N SER A 92 2.43 11.74 -1.78
CA SER A 92 2.97 12.28 -3.02
C SER A 92 2.37 13.66 -3.36
N PHE A 93 2.99 14.33 -4.32
CA PHE A 93 2.53 15.59 -4.88
C PHE A 93 2.51 15.50 -6.41
N ARG A 94 1.64 16.30 -7.03
CA ARG A 94 1.51 16.34 -8.50
C ARG A 94 2.66 17.11 -9.12
N ILE A 95 3.12 16.62 -10.26
CA ILE A 95 4.07 17.30 -11.13
C ILE A 95 3.56 17.26 -12.58
N THR A 96 4.02 18.21 -13.40
CA THR A 96 3.99 18.09 -14.85
C THR A 96 5.29 17.44 -15.29
N ALA A 97 5.22 16.22 -15.78
CA ALA A 97 6.37 15.51 -16.33
C ALA A 97 6.63 15.96 -17.77
N THR A 98 7.84 15.71 -18.25
CA THR A 98 8.11 15.83 -19.69
C THR A 98 7.69 14.53 -20.37
N GLU A 99 7.39 14.56 -21.68
CA GLU A 99 6.97 13.37 -22.47
C GLU A 99 7.94 12.18 -22.31
N ALA A 100 9.23 12.43 -22.06
CA ALA A 100 10.24 11.39 -21.83
C ALA A 100 10.12 10.68 -20.46
N MET A 101 9.33 11.23 -19.53
CA MET A 101 9.23 10.81 -18.14
C MET A 101 7.84 10.29 -17.76
N SER A 102 6.88 10.36 -18.68
CA SER A 102 5.48 10.04 -18.43
C SER A 102 4.89 9.25 -19.60
N SER A 103 4.28 8.11 -19.30
CA SER A 103 3.36 7.43 -20.23
C SER A 103 1.93 7.97 -20.14
N ASP A 104 1.70 8.98 -19.29
CA ASP A 104 0.43 9.67 -19.12
C ASP A 104 0.28 10.72 -20.22
N ASN A 105 -0.78 10.60 -21.02
CA ASN A 105 -1.05 11.51 -22.14
C ASN A 105 -1.29 12.97 -21.72
N ASP A 106 -1.60 13.23 -20.43
CA ASP A 106 -1.82 14.56 -19.90
C ASP A 106 -0.56 15.13 -19.21
N ASP A 107 0.55 14.38 -19.22
CA ASP A 107 1.82 14.71 -18.55
C ASP A 107 1.68 15.00 -17.04
N GLN A 108 0.53 14.65 -16.43
CA GLN A 108 0.27 14.87 -15.02
C GLN A 108 0.51 13.57 -14.26
N ILE A 109 1.54 13.54 -13.42
CA ILE A 109 1.88 12.35 -12.62
C ILE A 109 2.21 12.72 -11.17
N LEU A 110 2.43 11.71 -10.34
CA LEU A 110 2.84 11.89 -8.95
C LEU A 110 4.36 11.77 -8.81
N ALA A 111 4.92 12.59 -7.92
CA ALA A 111 6.26 12.43 -7.39
C ALA A 111 6.22 12.38 -5.87
N THR A 112 7.18 11.70 -5.27
CA THR A 112 7.32 11.58 -3.83
C THR A 112 8.69 12.05 -3.39
N LYS A 113 8.81 12.38 -2.11
CA LYS A 113 10.07 12.81 -1.50
C LYS A 113 10.43 11.85 -0.38
N HIS A 114 11.68 11.39 -0.38
CA HIS A 114 12.24 10.61 0.71
C HIS A 114 12.59 11.52 1.89
N LYS A 115 12.17 11.11 3.09
CA LYS A 115 12.42 11.90 4.30
C LYS A 115 13.93 12.04 4.50
N ASN A 116 14.36 13.24 4.91
CA ASN A 116 15.74 13.57 5.30
C ASN A 116 16.83 13.48 4.20
N SER A 117 16.60 12.81 3.07
CA SER A 117 17.57 12.79 1.96
C SER A 117 17.39 13.96 0.99
N GLY A 118 16.19 14.52 0.91
CA GLY A 118 15.86 15.52 -0.10
C GLY A 118 15.57 14.95 -1.49
N THR A 119 15.86 13.66 -1.70
CA THR A 119 15.70 12.95 -2.97
C THR A 119 14.23 12.84 -3.34
N GLN A 120 13.93 13.16 -4.60
CA GLN A 120 12.62 12.97 -5.20
C GLN A 120 12.64 11.76 -6.12
N GLU A 121 11.50 11.08 -6.20
CA GLU A 121 11.28 9.94 -7.05
C GLU A 121 9.93 10.09 -7.75
N ILE A 122 9.87 9.77 -9.03
CA ILE A 122 8.64 9.80 -9.80
C ILE A 122 7.89 8.49 -9.56
N ILE A 123 6.60 8.59 -9.25
CA ILE A 123 5.71 7.44 -9.14
C ILE A 123 5.23 7.10 -10.55
N THR A 124 5.94 6.24 -11.25
CA THR A 124 5.55 5.79 -12.59
C THR A 124 4.41 4.76 -12.52
N GLU A 125 3.80 4.43 -13.67
CA GLU A 125 2.87 3.28 -13.73
C GLU A 125 3.55 1.99 -13.25
N GLU A 126 4.83 1.79 -13.58
CA GLU A 126 5.62 0.64 -13.15
C GLU A 126 5.79 0.59 -11.63
N TYR A 127 6.04 1.75 -10.99
CA TYR A 127 6.09 1.87 -9.54
C TYR A 127 4.79 1.38 -8.90
N ILE A 128 3.64 1.85 -9.41
CA ILE A 128 2.32 1.48 -8.91
C ILE A 128 2.04 -0.01 -9.16
N MET A 129 2.38 -0.54 -10.34
CA MET A 129 2.21 -1.95 -10.66
C MET A 129 3.09 -2.87 -9.82
N ASN A 130 4.32 -2.47 -9.49
CA ASN A 130 5.17 -3.21 -8.57
C ASN A 130 4.53 -3.28 -7.17
N PHE A 131 3.99 -2.15 -6.68
CA PHE A 131 3.26 -2.13 -5.42
C PHE A 131 2.02 -3.05 -5.44
N ILE A 132 1.26 -3.08 -6.53
CA ILE A 132 0.11 -3.98 -6.69
C ILE A 132 0.58 -5.45 -6.67
N ARG A 133 1.65 -5.81 -7.39
CA ARG A 133 2.21 -7.17 -7.41
C ARG A 133 2.71 -7.62 -6.03
N LYS A 134 3.36 -6.73 -5.26
CA LYS A 134 3.77 -7.02 -3.88
C LYS A 134 2.58 -7.24 -2.95
N ASN A 135 1.47 -6.53 -3.18
CA ASN A 135 0.23 -6.81 -2.46
C ASN A 135 -0.36 -8.18 -2.82
N ASP A 136 -0.33 -8.57 -4.09
CA ASP A 136 -0.75 -9.92 -4.50
C ASP A 136 0.12 -11.02 -3.86
N GLU A 137 1.44 -10.79 -3.79
CA GLU A 137 2.36 -11.68 -3.08
C GLU A 137 2.03 -11.77 -1.58
N LEU A 138 1.78 -10.64 -0.91
CA LEU A 138 1.37 -10.63 0.49
C LEU A 138 0.07 -11.41 0.70
N SER A 139 -0.91 -11.21 -0.18
CA SER A 139 -2.19 -11.91 -0.13
C SER A 139 -1.97 -13.42 -0.20
N SER A 140 -1.17 -13.88 -1.17
CA SER A 140 -0.80 -15.29 -1.33
C SER A 140 -0.14 -15.86 -0.07
N LYS A 141 0.81 -15.13 0.54
CA LYS A 141 1.44 -15.57 1.80
C LYS A 141 0.45 -15.68 2.96
N LEU A 142 -0.50 -14.74 3.06
CA LEU A 142 -1.54 -14.77 4.08
C LEU A 142 -2.51 -15.93 3.89
N TYR A 143 -2.88 -16.27 2.65
CA TYR A 143 -3.67 -17.47 2.36
C TYR A 143 -2.94 -18.75 2.77
N SER A 144 -1.68 -18.90 2.38
CA SER A 144 -0.86 -20.05 2.76
C SER A 144 -0.69 -20.17 4.27
N PHE A 145 -0.46 -19.05 4.98
CA PHE A 145 -0.39 -19.03 6.44
C PHE A 145 -1.73 -19.41 7.10
N ARG A 146 -2.85 -18.95 6.53
CA ARG A 146 -4.21 -19.29 6.98
C ARG A 146 -4.54 -20.77 6.77
N GLY A 147 -3.83 -21.47 5.89
CA GLY A 147 -4.04 -22.90 5.58
C GLY A 147 -5.19 -23.15 4.61
N TYR A 148 -5.29 -22.32 3.55
CA TYR A 148 -6.10 -22.59 2.37
C TYR A 148 -5.24 -23.05 1.20
#